data_AF-Q5H248-F1
#
_entry.id   AF-Q5H248-F1
#
_cell.length_a   1.000
_cell.length_b   1.000
_cell.length_c   1.000
_cell.angle_alpha   90.00
_cell.angle_beta   90.00
_cell.angle_gamma   90.00
#
_symmetry.space_group_name_H-M   'P 1'
#
loop_
_entity.id
_entity.type
_entity.pdbx_description
1 polymer ?
#
loop_
_entity_poly.entity_id
_entity_poly.type
_entity_poly.pdbx_seq_one_letter_code
_entity_poly.pdbx_strand_id
1 'polypeptide(L)'
;MPVRGLSHRARLARLGRIVQSAVLRLGSPARSVPWTQSLPFFPHWPPRVGVHPAGAVQGLRSDIGQCAASLRSRRRPRVRPLMDVNERLYALARQAGGARRYLLMQTSDAADAAGDRFQQMLAEVGLAPMPVKIHKLPAPFWPVLIALDLDQGTHSALSALAVDMAIADTASQAMEHGQIQRTCAWIFSNAPVGELARHLATTAIARHLPSHKARWLRYYDPLVADLFWQACAPEQMAYFLRDIACLAYIDRWQTLQVVCPPDSCVPAAALPATAWERLDGIGALNQAWARARCAGMDIAPAQFSAAAAAVQHGCRQGVRPGPGLDLFAWQALHLGPAFYRHRQVQTLLDQVSAGRDYAELAHEMDDAHWQGIAMETGNFLAPSTQERMTP
;
A
#
# COMPACT_ATOMS: atom_id res chain seq x y z
N MET A 1 46.07 28.30 28.16
CA MET A 1 45.86 26.93 27.63
C MET A 1 44.39 26.72 27.33
N PRO A 2 43.97 26.61 26.06
CA PRO A 2 42.57 26.40 25.70
C PRO A 2 42.25 24.90 25.57
N VAL A 3 41.17 24.47 26.22
CA VAL A 3 40.62 23.11 26.08
C VAL A 3 39.84 23.04 24.78
N ARG A 4 40.28 22.16 23.88
CA ARG A 4 39.68 21.91 22.56
C ARG A 4 38.24 21.39 22.69
N GLY A 5 37.30 22.07 22.03
CA GLY A 5 35.93 21.62 21.85
C GLY A 5 35.84 20.37 20.97
N LEU A 6 35.10 19.37 21.43
CA LEU A 6 34.68 18.24 20.62
C LEU A 6 33.80 18.73 19.46
N SER A 7 34.17 18.38 18.24
CA SER A 7 33.43 18.78 17.04
C SER A 7 32.02 18.20 17.01
N HIS A 8 31.11 18.90 16.34
CA HIS A 8 29.71 18.53 16.13
C HIS A 8 29.51 17.12 15.51
N ARG A 9 30.56 16.55 14.90
CA ARG A 9 30.60 15.16 14.40
C ARG A 9 30.68 14.10 15.51
N ALA A 10 31.25 14.41 16.68
CA ALA A 10 31.36 13.48 17.81
C ALA A 10 30.05 13.33 18.61
N ARG A 11 29.13 14.31 18.53
CA ARG A 11 27.81 14.23 19.18
C ARG A 11 26.80 13.38 18.39
N LEU A 12 26.90 13.32 17.06
CA LEU A 12 26.04 12.48 16.21
C LEU A 12 26.43 10.99 16.27
N ALA A 13 27.72 10.67 16.45
CA ALA A 13 28.20 9.29 16.61
C ALA A 13 27.80 8.62 17.95
N ARG A 14 27.31 9.40 18.93
CA ARG A 14 26.90 8.90 20.26
C ARG A 14 25.40 8.61 20.35
N LEU A 15 24.57 9.24 19.51
CA LEU A 15 23.13 8.94 19.39
C LEU A 15 22.86 7.66 18.60
N GLY A 16 23.71 7.32 17.61
CA GLY A 16 23.62 6.05 16.87
C GLY A 16 23.90 4.79 17.71
N ARG A 17 24.68 4.90 18.79
CA ARG A 17 25.00 3.76 19.67
C ARG A 17 23.97 3.47 20.77
N ILE A 18 23.08 4.42 21.08
CA ILE A 18 22.05 4.25 22.12
C ILE A 18 20.83 3.49 21.55
N VAL A 19 20.57 3.59 20.24
CA VAL A 19 19.56 2.76 19.55
C VAL A 19 20.04 1.30 19.37
N GLN A 20 21.36 1.08 19.35
CA GLN A 20 21.99 -0.24 19.14
C GLN A 20 21.94 -1.18 20.36
N SER A 21 21.56 -0.71 21.56
CA SER A 21 21.60 -1.52 22.79
C SER A 21 20.22 -1.92 23.35
N ALA A 22 19.11 -1.35 22.84
CA ALA A 22 17.77 -1.60 23.35
C ALA A 22 17.05 -2.81 22.71
N VAL A 23 17.62 -3.40 21.64
CA VAL A 23 17.01 -4.53 20.91
C VAL A 23 17.47 -5.90 21.45
N LEU A 24 18.41 -5.96 22.41
CA LEU A 24 19.07 -7.22 22.82
C LEU A 24 18.87 -7.66 24.28
N ARG A 25 17.96 -7.07 25.06
CA ARG A 25 17.59 -7.64 26.37
C ARG A 25 16.11 -7.47 26.63
N LEU A 26 15.36 -8.56 26.50
CA LEU A 26 14.31 -9.03 27.41
C LEU A 26 13.79 -10.36 26.87
N GLY A 27 14.27 -11.45 27.49
CA GLY A 27 13.81 -12.81 27.24
C GLY A 27 13.08 -13.37 28.47
N SER A 28 11.86 -13.86 28.22
CA SER A 28 11.12 -14.97 28.89
C SER A 28 10.53 -14.80 30.30
N PRO A 29 9.56 -15.66 30.73
CA PRO A 29 8.58 -16.46 29.97
C PRO A 29 7.14 -16.39 30.55
N ALA A 30 6.10 -16.45 29.71
CA ALA A 30 4.78 -16.92 30.14
C ALA A 30 4.01 -17.59 28.99
N ARG A 31 3.66 -18.85 29.26
CA ARG A 31 2.91 -19.85 28.47
C ARG A 31 1.78 -19.30 27.58
N SER A 32 1.71 -19.72 26.31
CA SER A 32 0.61 -20.55 25.78
C SER A 32 0.57 -20.69 24.23
N VAL A 33 0.36 -21.94 23.80
CA VAL A 33 -0.14 -22.52 22.53
C VAL A 33 0.73 -22.46 21.24
N PRO A 34 1.02 -23.62 20.60
CA PRO A 34 1.81 -23.68 19.37
C PRO A 34 0.92 -23.48 18.13
N TRP A 35 1.21 -22.47 17.31
CA TRP A 35 0.66 -22.35 15.96
C TRP A 35 1.79 -22.42 14.94
N THR A 36 2.01 -23.63 14.43
CA THR A 36 2.71 -23.86 13.16
C THR A 36 1.65 -24.34 12.17
N GLN A 37 1.27 -23.49 11.20
CA GLN A 37 0.84 -23.87 9.84
C GLN A 37 0.46 -22.61 9.02
N SER A 38 1.39 -22.20 8.15
CA SER A 38 1.13 -21.82 6.76
C SER A 38 0.07 -20.75 6.42
N LEU A 39 0.25 -19.50 6.87
CA LEU A 39 -0.20 -18.30 6.14
C LEU A 39 0.75 -17.11 6.40
N PRO A 40 1.71 -16.81 5.52
CA PRO A 40 2.17 -15.43 5.32
C PRO A 40 1.63 -14.98 3.95
N PHE A 41 0.94 -13.85 3.79
CA PHE A 41 1.36 -12.49 4.09
C PHE A 41 0.07 -11.62 4.24
N PHE A 42 0.05 -10.72 5.23
CA PHE A 42 -1.00 -9.74 5.61
C PHE A 42 -2.32 -10.22 6.26
N PRO A 43 -2.30 -10.63 7.54
CA PRO A 43 -3.44 -10.42 8.43
C PRO A 43 -3.42 -9.02 9.08
N HIS A 44 -2.30 -8.29 9.04
CA HIS A 44 -2.18 -6.97 9.67
C HIS A 44 -1.39 -6.03 8.75
N TRP A 45 -2.09 -5.04 8.20
CA TRP A 45 -1.49 -3.77 7.79
C TRP A 45 -1.62 -2.84 9.00
N PRO A 46 -0.52 -2.64 9.74
CA PRO A 46 -0.01 -1.28 9.84
C PRO A 46 1.48 -1.25 9.46
N PRO A 47 2.05 -0.08 9.11
CA PRO A 47 3.49 0.04 8.96
C PRO A 47 4.14 -0.33 10.30
N ARG A 48 5.25 -1.09 10.26
CA ARG A 48 6.10 -1.29 11.45
C ARG A 48 6.86 0.00 11.75
N VAL A 49 6.16 1.04 12.18
CA VAL A 49 6.78 2.24 12.75
C VAL A 49 6.80 2.02 14.26
N GLY A 50 7.98 1.91 14.84
CA GLY A 50 8.12 1.77 16.29
C GLY A 50 7.54 2.99 17.01
N VAL A 51 6.52 2.77 17.84
CA VAL A 51 6.02 3.78 18.78
C VAL A 51 7.03 3.89 19.92
N HIS A 52 7.76 5.00 20.00
CA HIS A 52 8.49 5.35 21.22
C HIS A 52 7.51 5.79 22.30
N PRO A 53 7.62 5.31 23.56
CA PRO A 53 6.79 5.82 24.64
C PRO A 53 7.20 7.27 24.96
N ALA A 54 6.20 8.13 25.07
CA ALA A 54 6.35 9.52 25.48
C ALA A 54 6.91 9.59 26.92
N GLY A 55 8.06 10.23 27.07
CA GLY A 55 8.67 10.48 28.38
C GLY A 55 9.90 11.35 28.27
N ALA A 56 9.78 12.59 28.77
CA ALA A 56 10.81 13.60 29.00
C ALA A 56 11.44 14.24 27.75
N VAL A 57 11.12 15.51 27.48
CA VAL A 57 12.01 16.67 27.71
C VAL A 57 11.17 17.95 27.62
N GLN A 58 10.84 18.53 28.77
CA GLN A 58 10.59 19.96 28.91
C GLN A 58 11.94 20.67 28.79
N GLY A 59 12.04 21.66 27.89
CA GLY A 59 13.19 22.56 27.82
C GLY A 59 13.69 22.79 26.40
N LEU A 60 13.01 23.67 25.66
CA LEU A 60 13.58 24.76 24.85
C LEU A 60 12.41 25.45 24.13
N ARG A 61 11.73 26.34 24.84
CA ARG A 61 10.83 27.34 24.27
C ARG A 61 11.58 28.66 24.19
N SER A 62 12.18 28.93 23.05
CA SER A 62 12.47 30.26 22.50
C SER A 62 13.23 30.03 21.19
N ASP A 63 12.96 30.84 20.17
CA ASP A 63 13.67 30.91 18.88
C ASP A 63 13.12 30.09 17.70
N ILE A 64 11.80 29.90 17.63
CA ILE A 64 11.10 29.70 16.34
C ILE A 64 9.95 30.69 16.26
N GLY A 65 10.30 31.97 16.24
CA GLY A 65 9.36 33.08 16.22
C GLY A 65 9.79 34.18 15.27
N GLN A 66 10.44 33.86 14.14
CA GLN A 66 10.81 34.87 13.13
C GLN A 66 11.26 34.28 11.78
N CYS A 67 10.60 33.25 11.25
CA CYS A 67 10.73 32.85 9.82
C CYS A 67 9.39 32.48 9.16
N ALA A 68 8.25 32.87 9.75
CA ALA A 68 6.92 32.47 9.29
C ALA A 68 6.24 33.46 8.31
N ALA A 69 6.95 34.45 7.76
CA ALA A 69 6.33 35.53 6.99
C ALA A 69 6.73 35.64 5.50
N SER A 70 7.54 34.73 4.94
CA SER A 70 8.09 34.90 3.57
C SER A 70 7.85 33.74 2.58
N LEU A 71 6.97 32.77 2.86
CA LEU A 71 6.69 31.65 1.94
C LEU A 71 5.20 31.49 1.59
N ARG A 72 4.48 32.61 1.43
CA ARG A 72 3.13 32.62 0.84
C ARG A 72 3.19 32.85 -0.68
N SER A 73 3.64 31.86 -1.45
CA SER A 73 3.29 31.78 -2.89
C SER A 73 3.58 30.43 -3.58
N ARG A 74 3.77 29.33 -2.84
CA ARG A 74 3.85 28.01 -3.49
C ARG A 74 2.43 27.53 -3.79
N ARG A 75 2.12 27.44 -5.09
CA ARG A 75 0.86 26.93 -5.65
C ARG A 75 0.38 25.72 -4.85
N ARG A 76 -0.82 25.83 -4.27
CA ARG A 76 -1.56 24.68 -3.73
C ARG A 76 -1.59 23.59 -4.81
N PRO A 77 -1.36 22.31 -4.47
CA PRO A 77 -1.64 21.24 -5.41
C PRO A 77 -3.10 21.38 -5.86
N ARG A 78 -3.35 21.31 -7.17
CA ARG A 78 -4.70 21.29 -7.72
C ARG A 78 -5.39 20.04 -7.17
N VAL A 79 -6.19 20.21 -6.12
CA VAL A 79 -7.20 19.24 -5.71
C VAL A 79 -8.11 19.09 -6.92
N ARG A 80 -8.00 17.96 -7.64
CA ARG A 80 -9.07 17.59 -8.58
C ARG A 80 -10.35 17.49 -7.74
N PRO A 81 -11.43 18.20 -8.08
CA PRO A 81 -12.57 18.28 -7.19
C PRO A 81 -13.19 16.88 -7.02
N LEU A 82 -13.40 16.46 -5.77
CA LEU A 82 -14.14 15.26 -5.35
C LEU A 82 -15.47 15.07 -6.09
N MET A 83 -16.07 16.18 -6.56
CA MET A 83 -17.26 16.19 -7.42
C MET A 83 -17.08 15.33 -8.69
N ASP A 84 -15.88 15.27 -9.28
CA ASP A 84 -15.62 14.47 -10.49
C ASP A 84 -15.75 12.95 -10.24
N VAL A 85 -15.32 12.45 -9.08
CA VAL A 85 -15.37 11.00 -8.80
C VAL A 85 -16.80 10.52 -8.63
N ASN A 86 -17.59 11.23 -7.83
CA ASN A 86 -19.00 10.91 -7.61
C ASN A 86 -19.80 10.98 -8.92
N GLU A 87 -19.65 12.07 -9.69
CA GLU A 87 -20.33 12.21 -11.00
C GLU A 87 -19.98 11.07 -11.96
N ARG A 88 -18.71 10.67 -12.02
CA ARG A 88 -18.26 9.53 -12.83
C ARG A 88 -18.83 8.20 -12.34
N LEU A 89 -18.92 7.97 -11.02
CA LEU A 89 -19.59 6.78 -10.47
C LEU A 89 -21.09 6.73 -10.85
N TYR A 90 -21.79 7.86 -10.81
CA TYR A 90 -23.18 7.93 -11.27
C TYR A 90 -23.31 7.74 -12.78
N ALA A 91 -22.35 8.25 -13.57
CA ALA A 91 -22.31 7.99 -15.01
C ALA A 91 -22.12 6.50 -15.30
N LEU A 92 -21.21 5.82 -14.60
CA LEU A 92 -21.02 4.37 -14.70
C LEU A 92 -22.29 3.61 -14.30
N ALA A 93 -22.96 4.03 -13.22
CA ALA A 93 -24.21 3.42 -12.80
C ALA A 93 -25.29 3.50 -13.87
N ARG A 94 -25.42 4.64 -14.56
CA ARG A 94 -26.34 4.82 -15.68
C ARG A 94 -25.96 3.99 -16.90
N GLN A 95 -24.67 3.93 -17.23
CA GLN A 95 -24.15 3.11 -18.34
C GLN A 95 -24.35 1.61 -18.11
N ALA A 96 -24.25 1.15 -16.86
CA ALA A 96 -24.48 -0.24 -16.49
C ALA A 96 -25.96 -0.68 -16.56
N GLY A 97 -26.89 0.24 -16.87
CA GLY A 97 -28.30 -0.07 -17.14
C GLY A 97 -29.00 -0.76 -15.98
N GLY A 98 -29.56 -1.95 -16.21
CA GLY A 98 -30.28 -2.73 -15.19
C GLY A 98 -29.39 -3.41 -14.13
N ALA A 99 -28.07 -3.28 -14.22
CA ALA A 99 -27.16 -3.92 -13.27
C ALA A 99 -27.35 -3.40 -11.84
N ARG A 100 -27.37 -4.33 -10.87
CA ARG A 100 -27.40 -3.97 -9.45
C ARG A 100 -26.05 -3.34 -9.06
N ARG A 101 -26.09 -2.40 -8.12
CA ARG A 101 -24.91 -1.71 -7.60
C ARG A 101 -24.58 -2.25 -6.22
N TYR A 102 -23.31 -2.58 -6.01
CA TYR A 102 -22.82 -3.03 -4.73
C TYR A 102 -21.61 -2.21 -4.32
N LEU A 103 -21.58 -1.81 -3.06
CA LEU A 103 -20.38 -1.29 -2.42
C LEU A 103 -19.71 -2.41 -1.66
N LEU A 104 -18.45 -2.70 -2.01
CA LEU A 104 -17.60 -3.65 -1.30
C LEU A 104 -16.72 -2.89 -0.32
N MET A 105 -16.76 -3.29 0.95
CA MET A 105 -15.97 -2.68 2.01
C MET A 105 -15.20 -3.73 2.81
N GLN A 106 -14.00 -3.36 3.25
CA GLN A 106 -13.24 -4.10 4.23
C GLN A 106 -13.66 -3.65 5.64
N THR A 107 -13.96 -4.62 6.50
CA THR A 107 -14.22 -4.40 7.92
C THR A 107 -12.95 -3.94 8.63
N SER A 108 -13.11 -3.00 9.56
CA SER A 108 -12.06 -2.51 10.44
C SER A 108 -12.61 -2.41 11.85
N ASP A 109 -11.86 -2.92 12.83
CA ASP A 109 -12.18 -2.77 14.26
C ASP A 109 -11.59 -1.46 14.84
N ALA A 110 -10.82 -0.70 14.04
CA ALA A 110 -10.23 0.55 14.47
C ALA A 110 -11.30 1.64 14.57
N ALA A 111 -11.33 2.33 15.72
CA ALA A 111 -12.21 3.48 15.93
C ALA A 111 -11.85 4.61 14.94
N ASP A 112 -12.84 5.04 14.15
CA ASP A 112 -12.69 6.11 13.18
C ASP A 112 -14.03 6.83 12.97
N ALA A 113 -14.04 8.14 13.13
CA ALA A 113 -15.27 8.94 13.06
C ALA A 113 -16.01 8.85 11.72
N ALA A 114 -15.28 8.70 10.60
CA ALA A 114 -15.92 8.54 9.29
C ALA A 114 -16.51 7.13 9.14
N GLY A 115 -15.82 6.11 9.67
CA GLY A 115 -16.31 4.74 9.77
C GLY A 115 -17.57 4.64 10.63
N ASP A 116 -17.57 5.26 11.81
CA ASP A 116 -18.71 5.29 12.73
C ASP A 116 -19.91 5.99 12.08
N ARG A 117 -19.67 7.14 11.44
CA ARG A 117 -20.70 7.85 10.67
C ARG A 117 -21.26 6.99 9.54
N PHE A 118 -20.41 6.26 8.83
CA PHE A 118 -20.84 5.36 7.77
C PHE A 118 -21.74 4.23 8.32
N GLN A 119 -21.34 3.59 9.41
CA GLN A 119 -22.14 2.55 10.05
C GLN A 119 -23.47 3.07 10.59
N GLN A 120 -23.49 4.26 11.19
CA GLN A 120 -24.71 4.91 11.65
C GLN A 120 -25.67 5.15 10.48
N MET A 121 -25.19 5.77 9.40
CA MET A 121 -26.02 6.07 8.23
C MET A 121 -26.52 4.78 7.56
N LEU A 122 -25.69 3.74 7.50
CA LEU A 122 -26.08 2.44 6.98
C LEU A 122 -27.24 1.82 7.79
N ALA A 123 -27.18 1.92 9.12
CA ALA A 123 -28.23 1.45 10.02
C ALA A 123 -29.52 2.28 9.89
N GLU A 124 -29.41 3.61 9.77
CA GLU A 124 -30.55 4.53 9.56
C GLU A 124 -31.30 4.24 8.26
N VAL A 125 -30.58 3.89 7.19
CA VAL A 125 -31.18 3.51 5.90
C VAL A 125 -31.74 2.08 5.94
N GLY A 126 -31.32 1.25 6.90
CA GLY A 126 -31.80 -0.13 7.06
C GLY A 126 -31.20 -1.12 6.06
N LEU A 127 -30.00 -0.83 5.55
CA LEU A 127 -29.30 -1.74 4.63
C LEU A 127 -28.54 -2.81 5.40
N ALA A 128 -28.73 -4.07 5.01
CA ALA A 128 -28.04 -5.21 5.61
C ALA A 128 -26.75 -5.55 4.82
N PRO A 129 -25.56 -5.45 5.44
CA PRO A 129 -24.32 -5.92 4.82
C PRO A 129 -24.32 -7.43 4.62
N MET A 130 -23.95 -7.88 3.43
CA MET A 130 -23.75 -9.29 3.09
C MET A 130 -22.27 -9.66 3.24
N PRO A 131 -21.87 -10.50 4.21
CA PRO A 131 -20.47 -10.90 4.35
C PRO A 131 -20.00 -11.79 3.20
N VAL A 132 -18.82 -11.48 2.67
CA VAL A 132 -18.08 -12.29 1.70
C VAL A 132 -17.26 -13.31 2.48
N LYS A 133 -17.87 -14.48 2.74
CA LYS A 133 -17.31 -15.51 3.63
C LYS A 133 -16.09 -16.23 3.02
N ILE A 134 -14.92 -15.64 3.17
CA ILE A 134 -13.65 -16.25 2.74
C ILE A 134 -13.21 -17.26 3.81
N HIS A 135 -13.66 -18.51 3.70
CA HIS A 135 -13.47 -19.55 4.74
C HIS A 135 -12.01 -19.85 5.15
N LYS A 136 -11.03 -19.41 4.37
CA LYS A 136 -9.60 -19.51 4.72
C LYS A 136 -9.11 -18.35 5.60
N LEU A 137 -9.94 -17.35 5.87
CA LEU A 137 -9.67 -16.18 6.69
C LEU A 137 -10.60 -16.16 7.92
N PRO A 138 -10.15 -15.63 9.07
CA PRO A 138 -11.03 -15.34 10.20
C PRO A 138 -12.14 -14.35 9.83
N ALA A 139 -13.31 -14.48 10.47
CA ALA A 139 -14.49 -13.68 10.17
C ALA A 139 -14.29 -12.14 10.20
N PRO A 140 -13.48 -11.56 11.12
CA PRO A 140 -13.21 -10.13 11.12
C PRO A 140 -12.52 -9.60 9.85
N PHE A 141 -11.92 -10.47 9.03
CA PHE A 141 -11.28 -10.10 7.77
C PHE A 141 -12.18 -10.24 6.55
N TRP A 142 -13.40 -10.76 6.71
CA TRP A 142 -14.33 -10.90 5.59
C TRP A 142 -14.82 -9.52 5.16
N PRO A 143 -14.63 -9.13 3.89
CA PRO A 143 -15.26 -7.91 3.40
C PRO A 143 -16.78 -8.09 3.34
N VAL A 144 -17.49 -6.99 3.22
CA VAL A 144 -18.95 -6.95 3.14
C VAL A 144 -19.40 -6.28 1.85
N LEU A 145 -20.46 -6.82 1.27
CA LEU A 145 -21.18 -6.24 0.14
C LEU A 145 -22.44 -5.53 0.66
N ILE A 146 -22.63 -4.29 0.25
CA ILE A 146 -23.81 -3.49 0.57
C ILE A 146 -24.52 -3.21 -0.76
N ALA A 147 -25.78 -3.63 -0.89
CA ALA A 147 -26.57 -3.32 -2.07
C ALA A 147 -27.00 -1.84 -2.03
N LEU A 148 -26.71 -1.10 -3.10
CA LEU A 148 -27.04 0.31 -3.23
C LEU A 148 -28.00 0.53 -4.39
N ASP A 149 -28.83 1.55 -4.22
CA ASP A 149 -29.69 2.11 -5.25
C ASP A 149 -29.26 3.56 -5.41
N LEU A 150 -28.40 3.83 -6.38
CA LEU A 150 -27.76 5.14 -6.51
C LEU A 150 -28.73 6.23 -6.99
N ASP A 151 -29.96 5.87 -7.38
CA ASP A 151 -31.03 6.81 -7.69
C ASP A 151 -31.76 7.29 -6.42
N GLN A 152 -31.58 6.60 -5.28
CA GLN A 152 -32.08 7.02 -3.98
C GLN A 152 -31.08 7.93 -3.26
N GLY A 153 -31.53 9.12 -2.86
CA GLY A 153 -30.65 10.15 -2.29
C GLY A 153 -29.84 9.70 -1.07
N THR A 154 -30.40 8.84 -0.20
CA THR A 154 -29.70 8.32 0.98
C THR A 154 -28.61 7.29 0.63
N HIS A 155 -28.86 6.40 -0.32
CA HIS A 155 -27.87 5.43 -0.81
C HIS A 155 -26.77 6.11 -1.63
N SER A 156 -27.14 7.13 -2.41
CA SER A 156 -26.21 8.03 -3.09
C SER A 156 -25.29 8.75 -2.11
N ALA A 157 -25.84 9.29 -1.00
CA ALA A 157 -25.03 9.92 0.03
C ALA A 157 -24.14 8.91 0.80
N LEU A 158 -24.58 7.67 1.03
CA LEU A 158 -23.72 6.58 1.53
C LEU A 158 -22.54 6.31 0.59
N SER A 159 -22.80 6.25 -0.72
CA SER A 159 -21.75 6.08 -1.73
C SER A 159 -20.76 7.25 -1.72
N ALA A 160 -21.24 8.49 -1.59
CA ALA A 160 -20.39 9.67 -1.51
C ALA A 160 -19.50 9.65 -0.25
N LEU A 161 -20.04 9.23 0.89
CA LEU A 161 -19.25 9.05 2.11
C LEU A 161 -18.17 7.97 1.93
N ALA A 162 -18.48 6.88 1.22
CA ALA A 162 -17.48 5.86 0.90
C ALA A 162 -16.37 6.38 -0.02
N VAL A 163 -16.66 7.30 -0.94
CA VAL A 163 -15.65 8.02 -1.74
C VAL A 163 -14.73 8.84 -0.85
N ASP A 164 -15.29 9.63 0.07
CA ASP A 164 -14.51 10.45 1.00
C ASP A 164 -13.60 9.57 1.88
N MET A 165 -14.12 8.46 2.39
CA MET A 165 -13.33 7.47 3.14
C MET A 165 -12.20 6.87 2.30
N ALA A 166 -12.47 6.49 1.05
CA ALA A 166 -11.47 5.90 0.16
C ALA A 166 -10.26 6.83 -0.05
N ILE A 167 -10.53 8.14 -0.12
CA ILE A 167 -9.51 9.17 -0.31
C ILE A 167 -8.76 9.43 1.00
N ALA A 168 -9.48 9.52 2.11
CA ALA A 168 -8.90 9.72 3.44
C ALA A 168 -7.97 8.57 3.86
N ASP A 169 -8.33 7.32 3.55
CA ASP A 169 -7.55 6.13 3.93
C ASP A 169 -6.17 6.08 3.26
N THR A 170 -5.96 6.80 2.15
CA THR A 170 -4.66 6.90 1.45
C THR A 170 -3.82 8.11 1.87
N ALA A 171 -4.31 8.94 2.81
CA ALA A 171 -3.57 10.09 3.32
C ALA A 171 -2.42 9.65 4.23
N SER A 172 -1.27 10.36 4.20
CA SER A 172 -0.09 9.99 5.01
C SER A 172 -0.41 9.80 6.49
N GLN A 173 -1.25 10.68 7.07
CA GLN A 173 -1.68 10.55 8.47
C GLN A 173 -2.46 9.25 8.74
N ALA A 174 -3.35 8.85 7.83
CA ALA A 174 -4.10 7.59 7.97
C ALA A 174 -3.13 6.39 7.91
N MET A 175 -2.17 6.44 6.97
CA MET A 175 -1.16 5.40 6.83
C MET A 175 -0.25 5.28 8.07
N GLU A 176 0.17 6.41 8.67
CA GLU A 176 0.97 6.44 9.89
C GLU A 176 0.25 5.78 11.08
N HIS A 177 -1.07 5.97 11.18
CA HIS A 177 -1.90 5.32 12.20
C HIS A 177 -2.26 3.87 11.86
N GLY A 178 -1.78 3.34 10.73
CA GLY A 178 -2.07 1.98 10.31
C GLY A 178 -3.50 1.78 9.81
N GLN A 179 -4.18 2.86 9.42
CA GLN A 179 -5.50 2.79 8.83
C GLN A 179 -5.44 1.92 7.56
N ILE A 180 -6.40 1.01 7.45
CA ILE A 180 -6.55 0.17 6.26
C ILE A 180 -7.40 0.91 5.21
N GLN A 181 -7.25 0.51 3.95
CA GLN A 181 -8.18 0.90 2.89
C GLN A 181 -9.54 0.21 3.11
N ARG A 182 -10.54 0.96 3.58
CA ARG A 182 -11.86 0.41 3.95
C ARG A 182 -12.78 0.31 2.75
N THR A 183 -12.84 1.36 1.94
CA THR A 183 -13.63 1.32 0.71
C THR A 183 -12.86 0.56 -0.35
N CYS A 184 -13.33 -0.64 -0.70
CA CYS A 184 -12.65 -1.51 -1.65
C CYS A 184 -13.06 -1.18 -3.10
N ALA A 185 -14.34 -1.30 -3.42
CA ALA A 185 -14.82 -1.13 -4.79
C ALA A 185 -16.33 -0.88 -4.87
N TRP A 186 -16.76 -0.29 -5.98
CA TRP A 186 -18.13 -0.32 -6.48
C TRP A 186 -18.22 -1.39 -7.56
N ILE A 187 -19.15 -2.32 -7.41
CA ILE A 187 -19.34 -3.45 -8.31
C ILE A 187 -20.71 -3.33 -8.97
N PHE A 188 -20.71 -3.39 -10.30
CA PHE A 188 -21.92 -3.39 -11.11
C PHE A 188 -22.14 -4.79 -11.66
N SER A 189 -23.22 -5.45 -11.25
CA SER A 189 -23.45 -6.86 -11.55
C SER A 189 -24.93 -7.19 -11.65
N ASN A 190 -25.30 -8.06 -12.60
CA ASN A 190 -26.65 -8.61 -12.67
C ASN A 190 -26.87 -9.76 -11.67
N ALA A 191 -25.80 -10.28 -11.06
CA ALA A 191 -25.90 -11.34 -10.08
C ALA A 191 -26.62 -10.85 -8.81
N PRO A 192 -27.45 -11.70 -8.16
CA PRO A 192 -27.95 -11.45 -6.81
C PRO A 192 -26.80 -11.34 -5.80
N VAL A 193 -26.99 -10.55 -4.74
CA VAL A 193 -25.93 -10.26 -3.74
C VAL A 193 -25.28 -11.51 -3.15
N GLY A 194 -26.06 -12.58 -2.89
CA GLY A 194 -25.54 -13.83 -2.35
C GLY A 194 -24.66 -14.61 -3.34
N GLU A 195 -25.00 -14.57 -4.63
CA GLU A 195 -24.20 -15.20 -5.68
C GLU A 195 -22.89 -14.43 -5.90
N LEU A 196 -22.97 -13.09 -5.91
CA LEU A 196 -21.79 -12.23 -5.99
C LEU A 196 -20.88 -12.43 -4.78
N ALA A 197 -21.42 -12.44 -3.55
CA ALA A 197 -20.64 -12.68 -2.34
C ALA A 197 -19.92 -14.03 -2.38
N ARG A 198 -20.60 -15.10 -2.82
CA ARG A 198 -20.01 -16.42 -3.01
C ARG A 198 -18.93 -16.41 -4.08
N HIS A 199 -19.15 -15.71 -5.19
CA HIS A 199 -18.17 -15.57 -6.26
C HIS A 199 -16.89 -14.89 -5.74
N LEU A 200 -17.01 -13.71 -5.13
CA LEU A 200 -15.88 -12.98 -4.54
C LEU A 200 -15.14 -13.83 -3.50
N ALA A 201 -15.87 -14.53 -2.62
CA ALA A 201 -15.27 -15.40 -1.61
C ALA A 201 -14.47 -16.56 -2.22
N THR A 202 -14.98 -17.14 -3.31
CA THR A 202 -14.34 -18.27 -4.01
C THR A 202 -13.08 -17.82 -4.75
N THR A 203 -13.11 -16.64 -5.36
CA THR A 203 -11.99 -16.12 -6.16
C THR A 203 -10.98 -15.33 -5.34
N ALA A 204 -11.29 -14.97 -4.09
CA ALA A 204 -10.35 -14.26 -3.21
C ALA A 204 -9.09 -15.09 -2.86
N ILE A 205 -9.17 -16.43 -2.91
CA ILE A 205 -8.05 -17.32 -2.57
C ILE A 205 -7.62 -18.12 -3.81
N ALA A 206 -6.32 -18.10 -4.12
CA ALA A 206 -5.72 -18.98 -5.11
C ALA A 206 -4.53 -19.76 -4.55
N ARG A 207 -4.23 -20.92 -5.15
CA ARG A 207 -3.04 -21.70 -4.79
C ARG A 207 -1.83 -21.15 -5.53
N HIS A 208 -0.83 -20.70 -4.78
CA HIS A 208 0.45 -20.29 -5.33
C HIS A 208 1.20 -21.52 -5.81
N LEU A 209 1.32 -21.71 -7.14
CA LEU A 209 1.90 -22.93 -7.71
C LEU A 209 3.34 -23.20 -7.25
N PRO A 210 4.28 -22.21 -7.25
CA PRO A 210 5.66 -22.44 -6.79
C PRO A 210 5.77 -22.88 -5.32
N SER A 211 4.99 -22.29 -4.42
CA SER A 211 5.09 -22.58 -2.97
C SER A 211 4.06 -23.60 -2.47
N HIS A 212 3.09 -23.97 -3.30
CA HIS A 212 1.88 -24.72 -2.97
C HIS A 212 0.98 -24.15 -1.86
N LYS A 213 1.26 -22.95 -1.35
CA LYS A 213 0.49 -22.27 -0.30
C LYS A 213 -0.75 -21.58 -0.87
N ALA A 214 -1.80 -21.49 -0.05
CA ALA A 214 -2.93 -20.62 -0.36
C ALA A 214 -2.51 -19.15 -0.24
N ARG A 215 -3.03 -18.31 -1.14
CA ARG A 215 -2.80 -16.87 -1.18
C ARG A 215 -4.11 -16.14 -1.25
N TRP A 216 -4.25 -15.14 -0.38
CA TRP A 216 -5.31 -14.15 -0.47
C TRP A 216 -4.90 -13.10 -1.50
N LEU A 217 -5.64 -13.05 -2.62
CA LEU A 217 -5.28 -12.24 -3.78
C LEU A 217 -5.65 -10.76 -3.61
N ARG A 218 -6.65 -10.44 -2.78
CA ARG A 218 -7.13 -9.08 -2.51
C ARG A 218 -7.30 -8.22 -3.79
N TYR A 219 -7.72 -8.81 -4.91
CA TYR A 219 -7.83 -8.10 -6.19
C TYR A 219 -8.82 -6.92 -6.18
N TYR A 220 -9.66 -6.86 -5.14
CA TYR A 220 -10.63 -5.80 -4.87
C TYR A 220 -10.11 -4.70 -3.93
N ASP A 221 -8.95 -4.87 -3.31
CA ASP A 221 -8.31 -3.85 -2.47
C ASP A 221 -7.63 -2.81 -3.37
N PRO A 222 -7.95 -1.50 -3.29
CA PRO A 222 -7.36 -0.48 -4.13
C PRO A 222 -5.83 -0.40 -4.15
N LEU A 223 -5.16 -0.77 -3.06
CA LEU A 223 -3.69 -0.78 -2.99
C LEU A 223 -3.08 -2.03 -3.64
N VAL A 224 -3.89 -3.00 -4.03
CA VAL A 224 -3.49 -4.24 -4.70
C VAL A 224 -4.03 -4.31 -6.13
N ALA A 225 -5.25 -3.82 -6.34
CA ALA A 225 -6.01 -3.92 -7.57
C ALA A 225 -5.24 -3.38 -8.78
N ASP A 226 -4.61 -2.21 -8.66
CA ASP A 226 -3.85 -1.59 -9.75
C ASP A 226 -2.74 -2.49 -10.30
N LEU A 227 -1.98 -3.14 -9.41
CA LEU A 227 -0.92 -4.08 -9.77
C LEU A 227 -1.46 -5.46 -10.15
N PHE A 228 -2.54 -5.91 -9.49
CA PHE A 228 -3.16 -7.20 -9.73
C PHE A 228 -3.74 -7.30 -11.14
N TRP A 229 -4.53 -6.31 -11.55
CA TRP A 229 -5.17 -6.32 -12.87
C TRP A 229 -4.14 -6.21 -14.00
N GLN A 230 -3.03 -5.49 -13.79
CA GLN A 230 -1.91 -5.46 -14.74
C GLN A 230 -1.14 -6.79 -14.85
N ALA A 231 -1.28 -7.68 -13.86
CA ALA A 231 -0.65 -9.00 -13.87
C ALA A 231 -1.54 -10.08 -14.53
N CYS A 232 -2.83 -9.82 -14.69
CA CYS A 232 -3.77 -10.78 -15.27
C CYS A 232 -3.74 -10.74 -16.80
N ALA A 233 -3.86 -11.91 -17.44
CA ALA A 233 -4.23 -12.00 -18.85
C ALA A 233 -5.77 -11.93 -19.00
N PRO A 234 -6.29 -11.72 -20.22
CA PRO A 234 -7.74 -11.60 -20.45
C PRO A 234 -8.55 -12.78 -19.89
N GLU A 235 -8.04 -14.01 -19.97
CA GLU A 235 -8.71 -15.22 -19.48
C GLU A 235 -8.90 -15.18 -17.96
N GLN A 236 -7.91 -14.66 -17.23
CA GLN A 236 -8.03 -14.49 -15.78
C GLN A 236 -8.96 -13.33 -15.44
N MET A 237 -8.91 -12.22 -16.19
CA MET A 237 -9.87 -11.12 -16.01
C MET A 237 -11.31 -11.60 -16.18
N ALA A 238 -11.59 -12.39 -17.23
CA ALA A 238 -12.90 -12.99 -17.46
C ALA A 238 -13.33 -13.92 -16.32
N TYR A 239 -12.38 -14.62 -15.66
CA TYR A 239 -12.67 -15.46 -14.51
C TYR A 239 -13.00 -14.65 -13.24
N PHE A 240 -12.21 -13.62 -12.91
CA PHE A 240 -12.41 -12.81 -11.70
C PHE A 240 -13.59 -11.84 -11.80
N LEU A 241 -13.97 -11.47 -13.02
CA LEU A 241 -15.09 -10.56 -13.29
C LEU A 241 -16.32 -11.29 -13.82
N ARG A 242 -16.42 -12.61 -13.60
CA ARG A 242 -17.58 -13.38 -14.04
C ARG A 242 -18.85 -12.80 -13.39
N ASP A 243 -19.85 -12.54 -14.22
CA ASP A 243 -21.13 -11.91 -13.85
C ASP A 243 -21.00 -10.47 -13.33
N ILE A 244 -19.82 -9.85 -13.42
CA ILE A 244 -19.55 -8.45 -13.07
C ILE A 244 -19.40 -7.66 -14.38
N ALA A 245 -20.29 -6.70 -14.62
CA ALA A 245 -20.22 -5.82 -15.77
C ALA A 245 -19.02 -4.87 -15.68
N CYS A 246 -18.78 -4.31 -14.50
CA CYS A 246 -17.55 -3.60 -14.20
C CYS A 246 -17.31 -3.50 -12.69
N LEU A 247 -16.05 -3.33 -12.33
CA LEU A 247 -15.57 -3.04 -10.98
C LEU A 247 -14.85 -1.70 -11.01
N ALA A 248 -15.30 -0.76 -10.19
CA ALA A 248 -14.70 0.56 -10.07
C ALA A 248 -14.08 0.75 -8.68
N TYR A 249 -12.90 1.36 -8.60
CA TYR A 249 -12.22 1.61 -7.34
C TYR A 249 -11.40 2.90 -7.42
N ILE A 250 -11.13 3.53 -6.27
CA ILE A 250 -10.28 4.73 -6.19
C ILE A 250 -8.87 4.26 -5.87
N ASP A 251 -7.94 4.40 -6.81
CA ASP A 251 -6.58 3.93 -6.64
C ASP A 251 -5.75 4.75 -5.64
N ARG A 252 -4.50 4.33 -5.43
CA ARG A 252 -3.52 5.00 -4.55
C ARG A 252 -3.20 6.46 -4.96
N TRP A 253 -3.58 6.84 -6.18
CA TRP A 253 -3.43 8.19 -6.75
C TRP A 253 -4.73 8.98 -6.70
N GLN A 254 -5.72 8.50 -5.92
CA GLN A 254 -7.03 9.12 -5.75
C GLN A 254 -7.80 9.27 -7.07
N THR A 255 -7.54 8.38 -8.03
CA THR A 255 -8.19 8.37 -9.33
C THR A 255 -9.16 7.20 -9.42
N LEU A 256 -10.37 7.47 -9.92
CA LEU A 256 -11.36 6.42 -10.20
C LEU A 256 -10.89 5.58 -11.40
N GLN A 257 -10.58 4.32 -11.12
CA GLN A 257 -10.27 3.27 -12.07
C GLN A 257 -11.50 2.40 -12.31
N VAL A 258 -11.62 1.85 -13.51
CA VAL A 258 -12.71 0.95 -13.92
C VAL A 258 -12.11 -0.25 -14.63
N VAL A 259 -12.50 -1.44 -14.21
CA VAL A 259 -12.08 -2.70 -14.80
C VAL A 259 -13.33 -3.42 -15.31
N CYS A 260 -13.31 -3.76 -16.60
CA CYS A 260 -14.38 -4.49 -17.28
C CYS A 260 -13.89 -5.89 -17.67
N PRO A 261 -14.78 -6.88 -17.74
CA PRO A 261 -14.44 -8.17 -18.35
C PRO A 261 -14.10 -7.96 -19.84
N PRO A 262 -13.22 -8.80 -20.42
CA PRO A 262 -12.98 -8.78 -21.85
C PRO A 262 -14.21 -9.28 -22.63
N ASP A 263 -14.45 -8.74 -23.83
CA ASP A 263 -15.67 -8.99 -24.63
C ASP A 263 -15.85 -10.44 -25.06
N SER A 264 -14.76 -11.18 -25.29
CA SER A 264 -14.81 -12.56 -25.76
C SER A 264 -13.56 -13.31 -25.32
N CYS A 265 -13.64 -13.98 -24.18
CA CYS A 265 -12.54 -14.76 -23.64
C CYS A 265 -13.08 -15.95 -22.83
N VAL A 266 -12.42 -17.11 -22.95
CA VAL A 266 -12.76 -18.28 -22.13
C VAL A 266 -12.16 -18.09 -20.73
N PRO A 267 -12.96 -18.07 -19.65
CA PRO A 267 -12.44 -17.84 -18.31
C PRO A 267 -11.43 -18.91 -17.87
N ALA A 268 -10.29 -18.48 -17.32
CA ALA A 268 -9.30 -19.36 -16.73
C ALA A 268 -8.95 -18.93 -15.29
N ALA A 269 -9.11 -19.85 -14.33
CA ALA A 269 -8.84 -19.56 -12.91
C ALA A 269 -7.35 -19.53 -12.56
N ALA A 270 -6.52 -20.26 -13.32
CA ALA A 270 -5.11 -20.42 -13.00
C ALA A 270 -4.33 -19.16 -13.38
N LEU A 271 -3.65 -18.58 -12.39
CA LEU A 271 -2.66 -17.52 -12.60
C LEU A 271 -1.35 -18.16 -13.12
N PRO A 272 -0.80 -17.70 -14.25
CA PRO A 272 0.47 -18.18 -14.77
C PRO A 272 1.64 -17.79 -13.87
N ALA A 273 2.79 -18.46 -14.01
CA ALA A 273 4.00 -18.16 -13.22
C ALA A 273 4.42 -16.68 -13.33
N THR A 274 4.31 -16.11 -14.53
CA THR A 274 4.60 -14.69 -14.80
C THR A 274 3.67 -13.74 -14.06
N ALA A 275 2.42 -14.13 -13.78
CA ALA A 275 1.53 -13.33 -12.93
C ALA A 275 1.98 -13.41 -11.48
N TRP A 276 2.30 -14.61 -10.97
CA TRP A 276 2.80 -14.79 -9.60
C TRP A 276 4.08 -13.99 -9.31
N GLU A 277 5.02 -13.93 -10.25
CA GLU A 277 6.21 -13.07 -10.14
C GLU A 277 5.87 -11.60 -9.88
N ARG A 278 4.80 -11.08 -10.50
CA ARG A 278 4.35 -9.71 -10.31
C ARG A 278 3.61 -9.55 -8.97
N LEU A 279 2.79 -10.53 -8.60
CA LEU A 279 1.97 -10.49 -7.38
C LEU A 279 2.81 -10.60 -6.11
N ASP A 280 3.88 -11.39 -6.10
CA ASP A 280 4.73 -11.59 -4.92
C ASP A 280 5.42 -10.29 -4.45
N GLY A 281 5.62 -9.32 -5.36
CA GLY A 281 6.24 -8.02 -5.05
C GLY A 281 5.29 -6.94 -4.52
N ILE A 282 3.96 -7.14 -4.60
CA ILE A 282 2.97 -6.09 -4.26
C ILE A 282 3.12 -5.64 -2.80
N GLY A 283 3.31 -6.60 -1.89
CA GLY A 283 3.45 -6.30 -0.47
C GLY A 283 4.62 -5.36 -0.16
N ALA A 284 5.79 -5.68 -0.70
CA ALA A 284 7.00 -4.90 -0.53
C ALA A 284 6.86 -3.50 -1.16
N LEU A 285 6.25 -3.41 -2.36
CA LEU A 285 5.98 -2.13 -3.03
C LEU A 285 5.03 -1.25 -2.22
N ASN A 286 3.96 -1.82 -1.66
CA ASN A 286 3.01 -1.06 -0.84
C ASN A 286 3.69 -0.55 0.44
N GLN A 287 4.50 -1.37 1.11
CA GLN A 287 5.26 -0.95 2.29
C GLN A 287 6.26 0.16 1.96
N ALA A 288 6.99 0.02 0.86
CA ALA A 288 7.94 1.04 0.40
C ALA A 288 7.22 2.36 0.05
N TRP A 289 6.07 2.28 -0.61
CA TRP A 289 5.26 3.45 -0.94
C TRP A 289 4.66 4.13 0.30
N ALA A 290 4.13 3.36 1.24
CA ALA A 290 3.62 3.86 2.51
C ALA A 290 4.72 4.61 3.27
N ARG A 291 5.90 3.99 3.38
CA ARG A 291 7.08 4.60 4.00
C ARG A 291 7.48 5.90 3.30
N ALA A 292 7.50 5.92 1.96
CA ALA A 292 7.80 7.12 1.20
C ALA A 292 6.79 8.25 1.48
N ARG A 293 5.49 7.93 1.54
CA ARG A 293 4.45 8.92 1.86
C ARG A 293 4.56 9.47 3.28
N CYS A 294 4.84 8.63 4.28
CA CYS A 294 5.07 9.07 5.66
C CYS A 294 6.33 9.94 5.77
N ALA A 295 7.35 9.66 4.94
CA ALA A 295 8.55 10.49 4.82
C ALA A 295 8.33 11.80 4.02
N GLY A 296 7.10 12.09 3.57
CA GLY A 296 6.77 13.28 2.79
C GLY A 296 7.29 13.26 1.34
N MET A 297 7.67 12.09 0.82
CA MET A 297 8.09 11.94 -0.56
C MET A 297 6.87 11.88 -1.49
N ASP A 298 6.92 12.66 -2.57
CA ASP A 298 5.92 12.60 -3.63
C ASP A 298 6.38 11.61 -4.72
N ILE A 299 5.82 10.40 -4.68
CA ILE A 299 6.14 9.33 -5.64
C ILE A 299 5.20 9.45 -6.83
N ALA A 300 5.75 9.78 -8.00
CA ALA A 300 4.97 9.83 -9.23
C ALA A 300 4.53 8.42 -9.70
N PRO A 301 3.37 8.28 -10.39
CA PRO A 301 2.91 6.98 -10.89
C PRO A 301 3.92 6.25 -11.79
N ALA A 302 4.65 6.99 -12.62
CA ALA A 302 5.70 6.43 -13.48
C ALA A 302 6.89 5.89 -12.66
N GLN A 303 7.29 6.59 -11.59
CA GLN A 303 8.34 6.13 -10.68
C GLN A 303 7.93 4.87 -9.94
N PHE A 304 6.68 4.81 -9.46
CA PHE A 304 6.14 3.61 -8.81
C PHE A 304 6.11 2.42 -9.77
N SER A 305 5.66 2.63 -11.02
CA SER A 305 5.64 1.59 -12.05
C SER A 305 7.05 1.08 -12.38
N ALA A 306 8.03 1.98 -12.48
CA ALA A 306 9.42 1.62 -12.70
C ALA A 306 10.04 0.87 -11.51
N ALA A 307 9.68 1.24 -10.28
CA ALA A 307 10.08 0.52 -9.08
C ALA A 307 9.45 -0.88 -9.02
N ALA A 308 8.20 -1.05 -9.48
CA ALA A 308 7.58 -2.36 -9.60
C ALA A 308 8.35 -3.27 -10.57
N ALA A 309 8.81 -2.74 -11.71
CA ALA A 309 9.67 -3.47 -12.63
C ALA A 309 11.04 -3.83 -12.01
N ALA A 310 11.62 -2.93 -11.20
CA ALA A 310 12.85 -3.20 -10.46
C ALA A 310 12.65 -4.34 -9.43
N VAL A 311 11.57 -4.31 -8.66
CA VAL A 311 11.21 -5.36 -7.70
C VAL A 311 11.05 -6.71 -8.39
N GLN A 312 10.37 -6.75 -9.54
CA GLN A 312 10.27 -7.98 -10.34
C GLN A 312 11.62 -8.50 -10.81
N HIS A 313 12.55 -7.61 -11.18
CA HIS A 313 13.93 -8.00 -11.49
C HIS A 313 14.61 -8.60 -10.25
N GLY A 314 14.52 -7.94 -9.09
CA GLY A 314 15.06 -8.47 -7.83
C GLY A 314 14.52 -9.87 -7.49
N CYS A 315 13.21 -10.09 -7.62
CA CYS A 315 12.60 -11.41 -7.42
C CYS A 315 13.19 -12.47 -8.35
N ARG A 316 13.41 -12.15 -9.64
CA ARG A 316 14.04 -13.07 -10.60
C ARG A 316 15.51 -13.39 -10.27
N GLN A 317 16.21 -12.49 -9.58
CA GLN A 317 17.56 -12.70 -9.05
C GLN A 317 17.56 -13.38 -7.67
N GLY A 318 16.41 -13.89 -7.22
CA GLY A 318 16.30 -14.66 -5.98
C GLY A 318 16.01 -13.85 -4.73
N VAL A 319 15.76 -12.53 -4.81
CA VAL A 319 15.33 -11.74 -3.65
C VAL A 319 13.96 -12.25 -3.19
N ARG A 320 13.91 -12.86 -2.00
CA ARG A 320 12.72 -13.54 -1.49
C ARG A 320 11.77 -12.59 -0.76
N PRO A 321 10.45 -12.85 -0.77
CA PRO A 321 9.48 -12.09 0.04
C PRO A 321 9.87 -12.05 1.52
N GLY A 322 9.79 -10.87 2.12
CA GLY A 322 10.24 -10.60 3.48
C GLY A 322 11.12 -9.34 3.56
N PRO A 323 11.91 -9.19 4.64
CA PRO A 323 12.68 -7.96 4.90
C PRO A 323 13.63 -7.57 3.77
N GLY A 324 14.23 -8.54 3.07
CA GLY A 324 15.09 -8.28 1.92
C GLY A 324 14.35 -7.62 0.75
N LEU A 325 13.18 -8.15 0.38
CA LEU A 325 12.37 -7.58 -0.68
C LEU A 325 11.77 -6.22 -0.29
N ASP A 326 11.38 -6.06 0.98
CA ASP A 326 10.90 -4.78 1.52
C ASP A 326 12.00 -3.69 1.42
N LEU A 327 13.24 -4.03 1.77
CA LEU A 327 14.39 -3.15 1.63
C LEU A 327 14.69 -2.84 0.16
N PHE A 328 14.67 -3.84 -0.71
CA PHE A 328 14.90 -3.69 -2.15
C PHE A 328 13.85 -2.75 -2.78
N ALA A 329 12.57 -2.93 -2.44
CA ALA A 329 11.49 -2.06 -2.90
C ALA A 329 11.63 -0.62 -2.40
N TRP A 330 12.03 -0.44 -1.13
CA TRP A 330 12.35 0.87 -0.58
C TRP A 330 13.48 1.54 -1.35
N GLN A 331 14.57 0.82 -1.63
CA GLN A 331 15.71 1.35 -2.40
C GLN A 331 15.31 1.68 -3.84
N ALA A 332 14.45 0.88 -4.48
CA ALA A 332 13.91 1.19 -5.81
C ALA A 332 13.15 2.51 -5.85
N LEU A 333 12.36 2.83 -4.82
CA LEU A 333 11.65 4.11 -4.73
C LEU A 333 12.56 5.26 -4.29
N HIS A 334 13.48 5.00 -3.36
CA HIS A 334 14.29 6.05 -2.71
C HIS A 334 15.54 6.43 -3.51
N LEU A 335 16.31 5.45 -3.99
CA LEU A 335 17.52 5.67 -4.78
C LEU A 335 17.21 5.83 -6.28
N GLY A 336 16.03 5.37 -6.70
CA GLY A 336 15.56 5.39 -8.08
C GLY A 336 15.47 3.99 -8.69
N PRO A 337 14.56 3.79 -9.66
CA PRO A 337 14.23 2.46 -10.17
C PRO A 337 15.37 1.81 -10.95
N ALA A 338 16.40 2.57 -11.35
CA ALA A 338 17.58 2.04 -12.03
C ALA A 338 18.70 1.59 -11.07
N PHE A 339 18.55 1.75 -9.75
CA PHE A 339 19.62 1.47 -8.77
C PHE A 339 20.18 0.05 -8.90
N TYR A 340 19.31 -0.92 -9.21
CA TYR A 340 19.69 -2.33 -9.34
C TYR A 340 20.66 -2.59 -10.50
N ARG A 341 20.76 -1.67 -11.48
CA ARG A 341 21.70 -1.77 -12.61
C ARG A 341 23.11 -1.35 -12.25
N HIS A 342 23.31 -0.71 -11.09
CA HIS A 342 24.63 -0.32 -10.63
C HIS A 342 25.50 -1.56 -10.38
N ARG A 343 26.78 -1.50 -10.78
CA ARG A 343 27.71 -2.64 -10.73
C ARG A 343 27.79 -3.29 -9.34
N GLN A 344 27.84 -2.49 -8.29
CA GLN A 344 27.90 -3.01 -6.92
C GLN A 344 26.61 -3.75 -6.53
N VAL A 345 25.45 -3.27 -6.96
CA VAL A 345 24.17 -3.92 -6.67
C VAL A 345 24.02 -5.21 -7.48
N GLN A 346 24.51 -5.24 -8.73
CA GLN A 346 24.61 -6.48 -9.50
C GLN A 346 25.47 -7.53 -8.78
N THR A 347 26.62 -7.15 -8.21
CA THR A 347 27.44 -8.08 -7.40
C THR A 347 26.70 -8.61 -6.17
N LEU A 348 25.82 -7.81 -5.53
CA LEU A 348 24.97 -8.32 -4.46
C LEU A 348 23.94 -9.31 -5.00
N LEU A 349 23.30 -9.01 -6.14
CA LEU A 349 22.28 -9.86 -6.74
C LEU A 349 22.84 -11.20 -7.24
N ASP A 350 24.09 -11.24 -7.69
CA ASP A 350 24.79 -12.48 -8.02
C ASP A 350 24.93 -13.37 -6.77
N GLN A 351 25.26 -12.77 -5.63
CA GLN A 351 25.35 -13.48 -4.35
C GLN A 351 23.97 -13.92 -3.81
N VAL A 352 22.94 -13.11 -4.02
CA VAL A 352 21.55 -13.51 -3.70
C VAL A 352 21.11 -14.69 -4.56
N SER A 353 21.47 -14.70 -5.84
CA SER A 353 21.21 -15.82 -6.75
C SER A 353 21.93 -17.10 -6.29
N ALA A 354 23.08 -16.96 -5.62
CA ALA A 354 23.78 -18.06 -4.95
C ALA A 354 23.17 -18.47 -3.59
N GLY A 355 22.08 -17.83 -3.16
CA GLY A 355 21.31 -18.20 -1.98
C GLY A 355 21.54 -17.35 -0.73
N ARG A 356 22.35 -16.27 -0.81
CA ARG A 356 22.52 -15.33 0.31
C ARG A 356 21.30 -14.43 0.49
N ASP A 357 21.09 -13.94 1.71
CA ASP A 357 20.00 -13.00 2.01
C ASP A 357 20.36 -11.58 1.56
N TYR A 358 19.43 -10.92 0.85
CA TYR A 358 19.65 -9.56 0.35
C TYR A 358 19.77 -8.53 1.48
N ALA A 359 18.99 -8.65 2.55
CA ALA A 359 19.04 -7.68 3.64
C ALA A 359 20.42 -7.73 4.32
N GLU A 360 20.93 -8.92 4.62
CA GLU A 360 22.27 -9.09 5.20
C GLU A 360 23.35 -8.45 4.32
N LEU A 361 23.36 -8.80 3.03
CA LEU A 361 24.28 -8.25 2.03
C LEU A 361 24.21 -6.72 1.92
N ALA A 362 23.00 -6.15 1.94
CA ALA A 362 22.81 -4.71 1.85
C ALA A 362 23.30 -3.96 3.11
N HIS A 363 23.29 -4.60 4.28
CA HIS A 363 23.80 -4.02 5.53
C HIS A 363 25.34 -4.04 5.60
N GLU A 364 26.01 -4.85 4.80
CA GLU A 364 27.48 -4.83 4.68
C GLU A 364 27.97 -3.55 3.95
N MET A 365 27.08 -2.88 3.19
CA MET A 365 27.37 -1.61 2.54
C MET A 365 26.98 -0.42 3.43
N ASP A 366 27.89 0.55 3.57
CA ASP A 366 27.62 1.77 4.33
C ASP A 366 26.75 2.78 3.56
N ASP A 367 26.24 3.77 4.29
CA ASP A 367 25.37 4.82 3.75
C ASP A 367 26.06 5.63 2.64
N ALA A 368 27.40 5.79 2.69
CA ALA A 368 28.14 6.56 1.70
C ALA A 368 28.16 5.85 0.34
N HIS A 369 28.29 4.52 0.34
CA HIS A 369 28.17 3.72 -0.89
C HIS A 369 26.76 3.82 -1.47
N TRP A 370 25.72 3.70 -0.64
CA TRP A 370 24.34 3.83 -1.11
C TRP A 370 24.04 5.22 -1.68
N GLN A 371 24.61 6.28 -1.11
CA GLN A 371 24.52 7.64 -1.66
C GLN A 371 25.23 7.75 -3.02
N GLY A 372 26.42 7.17 -3.18
CA GLY A 372 27.13 7.12 -4.45
C GLY A 372 26.29 6.44 -5.55
N ILE A 373 25.66 5.31 -5.23
CA ILE A 373 24.75 4.61 -6.14
C ILE A 373 23.60 5.52 -6.58
N ALA A 374 22.98 6.25 -5.65
CA ALA A 374 21.86 7.15 -5.97
C ALA A 374 22.28 8.28 -6.91
N MET A 375 23.50 8.82 -6.73
CA MET A 375 24.04 9.88 -7.59
C MET A 375 24.33 9.36 -9.01
N GLU A 376 24.94 8.19 -9.12
CA GLU A 376 25.34 7.60 -10.42
C GLU A 376 24.17 7.04 -11.21
N THR A 377 23.12 6.56 -10.53
CA THR A 377 21.93 6.01 -11.19
C THR A 377 20.85 7.07 -11.47
N GLY A 378 21.17 8.34 -11.24
CA GLY A 378 20.50 9.49 -11.83
C GLY A 378 19.26 9.99 -11.12
N ASN A 379 19.12 9.77 -9.81
CA ASN A 379 17.89 10.13 -9.08
C ASN A 379 18.11 10.98 -7.82
N PHE A 380 19.09 11.89 -7.84
CA PHE A 380 19.19 12.89 -6.78
C PHE A 380 18.08 13.95 -6.97
N LEU A 381 16.99 13.84 -6.21
CA LEU A 381 16.26 15.02 -5.76
C LEU A 381 17.23 15.77 -4.84
N ALA A 382 18.05 16.65 -5.41
CA ALA A 382 18.85 17.55 -4.60
C ALA A 382 17.92 18.33 -3.65
N PRO A 383 18.25 18.47 -2.35
CA PRO A 383 17.72 19.59 -1.60
C PRO A 383 18.16 20.82 -2.39
N SER A 384 17.18 21.59 -2.87
CA SER A 384 17.36 22.74 -3.74
C SER A 384 18.58 23.54 -3.31
N THR A 385 19.64 23.50 -4.12
CA THR A 385 20.81 24.36 -4.02
C THR A 385 20.36 25.77 -4.38
N GLN A 386 19.79 26.47 -3.41
CA GLN A 386 19.61 27.91 -3.45
C GLN A 386 20.23 28.48 -2.18
N GLU A 387 21.57 28.43 -2.15
CA GLU A 387 22.44 29.31 -1.34
C GLU A 387 23.89 29.00 -1.72
N ARG A 388 24.27 29.39 -2.94
CA ARG A 388 25.63 29.79 -3.25
C ARG A 388 25.57 31.05 -4.09
N MET A 389 26.45 31.98 -3.75
CA MET A 389 26.59 33.37 -4.26
C MET A 389 25.64 34.31 -3.49
N THR A 390 26.16 35.20 -2.64
CA THR A 390 27.19 36.22 -2.92
C THR A 390 27.87 36.70 -1.60
N PRO A 391 28.99 37.46 -1.66
CA PRO A 391 30.16 37.37 -0.76
C PRO A 391 30.00 37.85 0.67
#